data_AF-A0A1F5B4G6-F1
#
_entry.id   AF-A0A1F5B4G6-F1
#
_cell.length_a   1.000
_cell.length_b   1.000
_cell.length_c   1.000
_cell.angle_alpha   90.00
_cell.angle_beta   90.00
_cell.angle_gamma   90.00
#
_symmetry.space_group_name_H-M   'P 1'
#
loop_
_entity.id
_entity.type
_entity.pdbx_description
1 polymer ?
#
loop_
_entity_poly.entity_id
_entity_poly.type
_entity_poly.pdbx_seq_one_letter_code
_entity_poly.pdbx_strand_id
1 'polypeptide(L)'
;MTEKQTGLTIYFAFPYHSWERGANENANGLLRQFFPKKSVFATITQKNIQKAVRLLNNRPRKRLNYSTPYEIFNQKEKCCSLE
;
A
#
# COMPACT_ATOMS: atom_id res chain seq x y z
N MET A 1 -2.85 13.06 -20.73
CA MET A 1 -4.32 13.21 -20.59
C MET A 1 -4.75 13.02 -19.14
N THR A 2 -4.32 11.93 -18.47
CA THR A 2 -4.62 11.67 -17.04
C THR A 2 -4.07 12.73 -16.09
N GLU A 3 -2.80 13.14 -16.19
CA GLU A 3 -2.22 14.18 -15.32
C GLU A 3 -2.99 15.51 -15.38
N LYS A 4 -3.40 15.89 -16.59
CA LYS A 4 -4.19 17.11 -16.83
C LYS A 4 -5.59 17.03 -16.20
N GLN A 5 -6.16 15.83 -16.08
CA GLN A 5 -7.48 15.61 -15.48
C GLN A 5 -7.42 15.52 -13.96
N THR A 6 -6.37 14.92 -13.39
CA THR A 6 -6.25 14.71 -11.93
C THR A 6 -5.43 15.78 -11.23
N GLY A 7 -4.64 16.57 -11.96
CA GLY A 7 -3.66 17.50 -11.38
C GLY A 7 -2.49 16.80 -10.69
N LEU A 8 -2.34 15.48 -10.86
CA LEU A 8 -1.28 14.69 -10.22
C LEU A 8 -0.11 14.48 -11.18
N THR A 9 1.10 14.64 -10.66
CA THR A 9 2.34 14.25 -11.35
C THR A 9 2.47 12.73 -11.36
N ILE A 10 2.66 12.14 -12.54
CA ILE A 10 2.82 10.70 -12.73
C ILE A 10 4.29 10.36 -12.95
N TYR A 11 4.78 9.39 -12.21
CA TYR A 11 6.14 8.86 -12.32
C TYR A 11 6.12 7.41 -12.81
N PHE A 12 7.09 7.05 -13.65
CA PHE A 12 7.27 5.69 -14.14
C PHE A 12 8.61 5.14 -13.68
N ALA A 13 8.63 3.83 -13.40
CA ALA A 13 9.87 3.09 -13.16
C ALA A 13 10.43 2.60 -14.50
N PHE A 14 11.75 2.51 -14.60
CA PHE A 14 12.43 2.02 -15.79
C PHE A 14 12.28 0.48 -15.93
N PRO A 15 12.24 -0.04 -17.17
CA PRO A 15 12.20 -1.48 -17.41
C PRO A 15 13.39 -2.21 -16.77
N TYR A 16 13.15 -3.33 -16.08
CA TYR A 16 14.17 -4.10 -15.35
C TYR A 16 14.77 -3.43 -14.10
N HIS A 17 14.26 -2.27 -13.68
CA HIS A 17 14.65 -1.58 -12.45
C HIS A 17 13.67 -1.86 -11.30
N SER A 18 13.55 -3.14 -10.88
CA SER A 18 12.58 -3.56 -9.85
C SER A 18 12.75 -2.83 -8.51
N TRP A 19 13.98 -2.40 -8.18
CA TRP A 19 14.29 -1.67 -6.95
C TRP A 19 13.59 -0.32 -6.83
N GLU A 20 13.24 0.33 -7.94
CA GLU A 20 12.48 1.59 -7.94
C GLU A 20 11.05 1.41 -7.39
N ARG A 21 10.59 0.15 -7.30
CA ARG A 21 9.28 -0.23 -6.79
C ARG A 21 9.35 -1.14 -5.56
N GLY A 22 10.50 -1.21 -4.89
CA GLY A 22 10.72 -2.17 -3.80
C GLY A 22 9.68 -2.12 -2.68
N ALA A 23 9.17 -0.92 -2.34
CA ALA A 23 8.09 -0.78 -1.34
C ALA A 23 6.76 -1.41 -1.81
N ASN A 24 6.40 -1.21 -3.08
CA ASN A 24 5.18 -1.78 -3.67
C ASN A 24 5.29 -3.30 -3.78
N GLU A 25 6.46 -3.81 -4.14
CA GLU A 25 6.72 -5.25 -4.20
C GLU A 25 6.65 -5.90 -2.82
N ASN A 26 7.18 -5.25 -1.78
CA ASN A 26 7.05 -5.69 -0.41
C ASN A 26 5.58 -5.75 0.04
N ALA A 27 4.81 -4.70 -0.24
CA ALA A 27 3.37 -4.64 0.07
C ALA A 27 2.58 -5.76 -0.65
N ASN A 28 2.87 -6.00 -1.93
CA ASN A 28 2.27 -7.09 -2.68
C ASN A 28 2.60 -8.47 -2.08
N GLY A 29 3.84 -8.67 -1.61
CA GLY A 29 4.24 -9.87 -0.90
C GLY A 29 3.42 -10.12 0.38
N LEU A 30 3.11 -9.06 1.13
CA LEU A 30 2.27 -9.13 2.32
C LEU A 30 0.82 -9.48 2.00
N LEU A 31 0.24 -8.92 0.94
CA LEU A 31 -1.11 -9.27 0.48
C LEU A 31 -1.19 -10.75 0.05
N ARG A 32 -0.12 -11.30 -0.53
CA ARG A 32 -0.04 -12.72 -0.90
C ARG A 32 -0.07 -13.69 0.28
N GLN A 33 0.15 -13.22 1.51
CA GLN A 33 -0.08 -14.04 2.71
C GLN A 33 -1.58 -14.29 2.96
N PHE A 34 -2.44 -13.38 2.52
CA PHE A 34 -3.90 -13.52 2.61
C PHE A 34 -4.50 -14.17 1.37
N PHE A 35 -3.94 -13.88 0.20
CA PHE A 35 -4.37 -14.40 -1.08
C PHE A 35 -3.19 -15.06 -1.81
N PRO A 36 -2.90 -16.34 -1.50
CA PRO A 36 -1.80 -17.07 -2.11
C PRO A 36 -1.85 -17.07 -3.64
N LYS A 37 -0.71 -17.37 -4.27
CA LYS A 37 -0.68 -17.54 -5.72
C LYS A 37 -1.70 -18.62 -6.12
N LYS A 38 -2.35 -18.41 -7.27
CA LYS A 38 -3.41 -19.28 -7.82
C LYS A 38 -4.72 -19.27 -7.01
N SER A 39 -4.92 -18.33 -6.08
CA SER A 39 -6.26 -18.08 -5.54
C SER A 39 -7.23 -17.70 -6.66
N VAL A 40 -8.43 -18.29 -6.61
CA VAL A 40 -9.49 -17.96 -7.56
C VAL A 40 -10.05 -16.59 -7.19
N PHE A 41 -9.75 -15.56 -7.99
CA PHE A 41 -10.18 -14.19 -7.67
C PHE A 41 -11.70 -14.02 -7.67
N ALA A 42 -12.43 -14.87 -8.40
CA ALA A 42 -13.89 -14.87 -8.38
C ALA A 42 -14.49 -15.17 -7.00
N THR A 43 -13.75 -15.85 -6.11
CA THR A 43 -14.21 -16.16 -4.75
C THR A 43 -13.76 -15.13 -3.71
N ILE A 44 -12.91 -14.17 -4.10
CA ILE A 44 -12.42 -13.12 -3.22
C ILE A 44 -13.43 -11.97 -3.22
N THR A 45 -14.17 -11.84 -2.12
CA THR A 45 -15.11 -10.74 -1.95
C THR A 45 -14.40 -9.45 -1.54
N GLN A 46 -15.05 -8.30 -1.78
CA GLN A 46 -14.56 -7.00 -1.30
C GLN A 46 -14.34 -7.00 0.22
N LYS A 47 -15.19 -7.72 0.98
CA LYS A 47 -15.07 -7.86 2.44
C LYS A 47 -13.76 -8.58 2.84
N ASN A 48 -13.36 -9.59 2.08
CA ASN A 48 -12.09 -10.30 2.30
C ASN A 48 -10.90 -9.35 2.09
N ILE A 49 -10.94 -8.54 1.02
CA ILE A 49 -9.89 -7.57 0.70
C ILE A 49 -9.80 -6.50 1.80
N GLN A 50 -10.94 -5.91 2.19
CA GLN A 50 -10.99 -4.91 3.25
C GLN A 50 -10.45 -5.45 4.59
N LYS A 51 -10.77 -6.71 4.92
CA LYS A 51 -10.22 -7.37 6.12
C LYS A 51 -8.70 -7.49 6.04
N ALA A 52 -8.16 -7.96 4.92
CA ALA A 52 -6.71 -8.09 4.73
C ALA A 52 -6.00 -6.72 4.82
N VAL A 53 -6.52 -5.70 4.14
CA VAL A 53 -5.98 -4.34 4.18
C VAL A 53 -6.02 -3.76 5.59
N ARG A 54 -7.14 -3.91 6.31
CA ARG A 54 -7.26 -3.45 7.70
C ARG A 54 -6.21 -4.11 8.59
N LEU A 55 -6.04 -5.43 8.49
CA LEU A 55 -5.04 -6.16 9.27
C LEU A 55 -3.61 -5.72 8.92
N LEU A 56 -3.31 -5.47 7.65
CA LEU A 56 -1.97 -5.03 7.22
C LEU A 56 -1.64 -3.61 7.69
N ASN A 57 -2.62 -2.70 7.63
CA ASN A 57 -2.45 -1.31 8.03
C ASN A 57 -2.41 -1.14 9.56
N ASN A 58 -3.02 -2.05 10.32
CA ASN A 58 -2.96 -2.09 11.78
C ASN A 58 -1.88 -3.05 12.32
N ARG A 59 -1.04 -3.63 11.46
CA ARG A 59 0.05 -4.51 11.89
C ARG A 59 1.27 -3.67 12.31
N PRO A 60 1.75 -3.76 13.56
CA PRO A 60 3.00 -3.16 14.01
C PRO A 60 4.18 -3.49 13.08
N ARG A 61 5.00 -2.49 12.73
CA ARG A 61 6.18 -2.69 11.88
C ARG A 61 7.45 -2.30 12.60
N LYS A 62 8.45 -3.19 12.63
CA LYS A 62 9.77 -2.89 13.20
C LYS A 62 10.40 -1.62 12.61
N ARG A 63 10.26 -1.40 11.29
CA ARG A 63 10.76 -0.18 10.60
C ARG A 63 10.07 1.13 11.03
N LEU A 64 8.96 1.03 11.76
CA LEU A 64 8.20 2.16 12.29
C LEU A 64 8.29 2.20 13.83
N ASN A 65 9.36 1.64 14.42
CA ASN A 65 9.50 1.51 15.87
C ASN A 65 8.31 0.78 16.54
N TYR A 66 7.80 -0.24 15.85
CA TYR A 66 6.61 -1.00 16.24
C TYR A 66 5.28 -0.23 16.23
N SER A 67 5.24 1.00 15.72
CA SER A 67 3.98 1.65 15.35
C SER A 67 3.35 0.97 14.12
N THR A 68 2.04 1.14 13.97
CA THR A 68 1.29 0.68 12.81
C THR A 68 1.37 1.69 11.66
N PRO A 69 1.31 1.24 10.40
CA PRO A 69 1.18 2.15 9.26
C PRO A 69 0.01 3.12 9.38
N TYR A 70 -1.13 2.67 9.93
CA TYR A 70 -2.31 3.48 10.16
C TYR A 70 -2.05 4.65 11.13
N GLU A 71 -1.39 4.38 12.26
CA GLU A 71 -1.02 5.43 13.22
C GLU A 71 -0.07 6.45 12.61
N ILE A 72 0.99 6.00 11.94
CA ILE A 72 1.98 6.90 11.33
C ILE A 72 1.35 7.74 10.21
N PHE A 73 0.45 7.16 9.41
CA PHE A 73 -0.26 7.89 8.36
C PHE A 73 -1.14 8.99 8.96
N ASN A 74 -1.97 8.67 9.96
CA ASN A 74 -2.87 9.63 10.60
C ASN A 74 -2.13 10.67 11.47
N GLN A 75 -0.92 10.36 11.95
CA GLN A 75 -0.08 11.33 12.65
C GLN A 75 0.49 12.39 11.70
N LYS A 76 0.85 12.01 10.47
CA LYS A 76 1.44 12.94 9.48
C LYS A 76 0.45 13.96 8.95
N GLU A 77 -0.85 13.68 9.00
CA GLU A 77 -1.93 14.66 8.70
C GLU A 77 -1.88 15.90 9.63
N LYS A 78 -1.16 15.84 10.76
CA LYS A 78 -0.94 17.02 11.63
C LYS A 78 0.27 17.88 11.26
N CYS A 79 1.20 17.36 10.46
CA CYS A 79 2.46 18.08 10.15
C CYS A 79 2.36 18.85 8.83
N CYS A 80 1.50 18.42 7.91
CA CYS A 80 1.30 19.06 6.61
C CYS A 80 -0.08 19.72 6.46
N SER A 81 -0.63 20.28 7.53
CA SER A 81 -1.47 21.48 7.38
C SER A 81 -0.55 22.61 6.93
N LEU A 82 -0.21 22.59 5.64
CA LEU A 82 0.24 23.78 4.95
C LEU A 82 -0.88 24.81 5.09
N GLU A 83 -0.48 26.02 5.42
CA GLU A 83 -1.31 27.23 5.51
C GLU A 83 -2.38 27.33 4.41
#